data_AF-A0AAV5ELS8-F1
#
_entry.id   AF-A0AAV5ELS8-F1
#
_cell.length_a   1.000
_cell.length_b   1.000
_cell.length_c   1.000
_cell.angle_alpha   90.00
_cell.angle_beta   90.00
_cell.angle_gamma   90.00
#
_symmetry.space_group_name_H-M   'P 1'
#
loop_
_entity.id
_entity.type
_entity.pdbx_description
1 polymer ?
#
loop_
_entity_poly.entity_id
_entity_poly.type
_entity_poly.pdbx_seq_one_letter_code
_entity_poly.pdbx_strand_id
1 'polypeptide(L)'
;MKVGGLLTSAGINIGLCVLFFSLYSILRKQPQNVKVYFGRRIAEEHNRLREAFILERFVPSTRWIVKSVRCTEDEILAIAGLDAVVFNRILVFRCAHLYFITLWRFCSGLLLKVVVEILKLFVLSHGSISFN
;
A
#
# COMPACT_ATOMS: atom_id res chain seq x y z
N MET A 1 25.83 7.74 -5.57
CA MET A 1 24.61 8.57 -5.40
C MET A 1 24.49 8.94 -3.93
N LYS A 2 24.27 10.22 -3.59
CA LYS A 2 24.14 10.63 -2.18
C LYS A 2 22.80 10.10 -1.66
N VAL A 3 22.82 9.18 -0.70
CA VAL A 3 21.62 8.62 -0.05
C VAL A 3 20.66 9.73 0.42
N GLY A 4 21.22 10.86 0.87
CA GLY A 4 20.44 12.05 1.23
C GLY A 4 19.56 12.60 0.10
N GLY A 5 20.02 12.60 -1.15
CA GLY A 5 19.21 13.04 -2.28
C GLY A 5 18.02 12.13 -2.58
N LEU A 6 18.21 10.80 -2.45
CA LEU A 6 17.10 9.85 -2.55
C LEU A 6 16.11 10.04 -1.41
N LEU A 7 16.61 10.20 -0.17
CA LEU A 7 15.76 10.36 1.00
C LEU A 7 14.93 11.65 0.96
N THR A 8 15.53 12.77 0.56
CA THR A 8 14.81 14.04 0.39
C THR A 8 13.75 13.93 -0.69
N SER A 9 14.07 13.34 -1.85
CA SER A 9 13.09 13.14 -2.93
C SER A 9 11.95 12.21 -2.51
N ALA A 10 12.27 11.08 -1.87
CA ALA A 10 11.27 10.15 -1.34
C ALA A 10 10.38 10.83 -0.28
N GLY A 11 10.98 11.60 0.65
CA GLY A 11 10.26 12.34 1.68
C GLY A 11 9.27 13.34 1.10
N ILE A 12 9.67 14.11 0.09
CA ILE A 12 8.78 15.05 -0.61
C ILE A 12 7.61 14.31 -1.26
N ASN A 13 7.88 13.23 -2.00
CA ASN A 13 6.84 12.45 -2.67
C ASN A 13 5.86 11.80 -1.66
N ILE A 14 6.35 11.27 -0.55
CA ILE A 14 5.53 10.70 0.52
C ILE A 14 4.66 11.79 1.15
N GLY A 15 5.25 12.95 1.49
CA GLY A 15 4.53 14.07 2.06
C GLY A 15 3.40 14.58 1.15
N LEU A 16 3.68 14.73 -0.14
CA LEU A 16 2.68 15.10 -1.14
C LEU A 16 1.59 14.03 -1.27
N CYS A 17 1.95 12.74 -1.24
CA CYS A 17 0.99 11.66 -1.29
C CYS A 17 0.03 11.72 -0.09
N VAL A 18 0.54 11.89 1.13
CA VAL A 18 -0.28 12.03 2.35
C VAL A 18 -1.17 13.27 2.29
N LEU A 19 -0.64 14.39 1.79
CA LEU A 19 -1.41 15.62 1.59
C LEU A 19 -2.57 15.40 0.62
N PHE A 20 -2.31 14.88 -0.58
CA PHE A 20 -3.35 14.61 -1.58
C PHE A 20 -4.35 13.57 -1.10
N PHE A 21 -3.90 12.56 -0.35
CA PHE A 21 -4.77 11.54 0.23
C PHE A 21 -5.73 12.12 1.26
N SER A 22 -5.22 13.04 2.09
CA SER A 22 -6.01 13.75 3.10
C SER A 22 -7.03 14.68 2.43
N LEU A 23 -6.58 15.46 1.44
CA LEU A 23 -7.45 16.32 0.63
C LEU A 23 -8.54 15.51 -0.05
N TYR A 24 -8.19 14.43 -0.75
CA TYR A 24 -9.17 13.54 -1.39
C TYR A 24 -10.19 13.00 -0.38
N SER A 25 -9.74 12.57 0.80
CA SER A 25 -10.61 12.05 1.86
C SER A 25 -11.60 13.09 2.41
N ILE A 26 -11.25 14.37 2.39
CA ILE A 26 -12.13 15.48 2.80
C ILE A 26 -13.04 15.88 1.65
N LEU A 27 -12.50 16.12 0.45
CA LEU A 27 -13.24 16.61 -0.72
C LEU A 27 -14.34 15.64 -1.14
N ARG A 28 -14.07 14.32 -1.13
CA ARG A 28 -15.09 13.30 -1.47
C ARG A 28 -16.27 13.25 -0.50
N LYS A 29 -16.12 13.84 0.69
CA LYS A 29 -17.17 13.89 1.71
C LYS A 29 -18.04 15.14 1.60
N GLN A 30 -17.63 16.14 0.82
CA GLN A 30 -18.37 17.39 0.67
C GLN A 30 -19.54 17.20 -0.30
N PRO A 31 -20.77 17.61 0.07
CA PRO A 31 -21.99 17.36 -0.71
C PRO A 31 -21.94 18.02 -2.09
N GLN A 32 -21.27 19.18 -2.19
CA GLN A 32 -21.07 19.91 -3.44
C GLN A 32 -20.22 19.13 -4.45
N ASN A 33 -19.29 18.31 -3.98
CA ASN A 33 -18.33 17.60 -4.83
C ASN A 33 -18.71 16.13 -5.10
N VAL A 34 -19.80 15.62 -4.53
CA VAL A 34 -20.21 14.21 -4.66
C VAL A 34 -20.39 13.80 -6.12
N LYS A 35 -20.96 14.68 -6.96
CA LYS A 35 -21.18 14.42 -8.39
C LYS A 35 -19.89 14.24 -9.19
N VAL A 36 -18.78 14.77 -8.71
CA VAL A 36 -17.46 14.67 -9.35
C VAL A 36 -16.78 13.35 -8.97
N TYR A 37 -16.88 12.95 -7.70
CA TYR A 37 -16.19 11.77 -7.18
C TYR A 37 -16.98 10.47 -7.30
N PHE A 38 -18.30 10.55 -7.46
CA PHE A 38 -19.18 9.39 -7.63
C PHE A 38 -20.01 9.56 -8.89
N GLY A 39 -20.16 8.48 -9.66
CA GLY A 39 -21.04 8.47 -10.82
C GLY A 39 -22.49 8.83 -10.45
N ARG A 40 -23.23 9.43 -11.38
CA ARG A 40 -24.56 10.03 -11.14
C ARG A 40 -25.51 9.13 -10.32
N ARG A 41 -25.59 7.84 -10.67
CA ARG A 41 -26.45 6.85 -9.99
C ARG A 41 -26.01 6.57 -8.54
N ILE A 42 -24.71 6.47 -8.30
CA ILE A 42 -24.14 6.25 -6.96
C ILE A 42 -24.25 7.51 -6.12
N ALA A 43 -24.08 8.69 -6.71
CA ALA A 43 -24.21 9.98 -6.04
C ALA A 43 -25.63 10.23 -5.51
N GLU A 44 -26.66 9.87 -6.29
CA GLU A 44 -28.06 10.01 -5.90
C GLU A 44 -28.43 9.09 -4.72
N GLU A 45 -27.98 7.84 -4.75
CA GLU A 45 -28.18 6.88 -3.66
C GLU A 45 -27.40 7.24 -2.39
N HIS A 46 -26.16 7.73 -2.54
CA HIS A 46 -25.34 8.19 -1.40
C HIS A 46 -25.85 9.49 -0.78
N ASN A 47 -26.45 10.41 -1.56
CA ASN A 47 -26.96 11.67 -1.04
C ASN A 47 -28.10 11.45 -0.04
N ARG A 48 -29.00 10.48 -0.31
CA ARG A 48 -30.11 10.12 0.59
C ARG A 48 -29.65 9.63 1.96
N LEU A 49 -28.51 8.94 2.05
CA LEU A 49 -27.99 8.38 3.30
C LEU A 49 -27.11 9.35 4.10
N ARG A 50 -26.72 10.49 3.52
CA ARG A 50 -25.62 11.34 4.01
C ARG A 50 -26.08 12.64 4.68
N GLU A 51 -27.37 12.95 4.71
CA GLU A 51 -27.92 14.16 5.34
C GLU A 51 -27.65 14.25 6.86
N ALA A 52 -27.39 13.14 7.55
CA ALA A 52 -27.36 13.10 9.03
C ALA A 52 -26.04 13.49 9.72
N PHE A 53 -24.88 13.58 9.06
CA PHE A 53 -23.60 13.79 9.75
C PHE A 53 -22.68 14.82 9.07
N ILE A 54 -22.57 16.00 9.69
CA ILE A 54 -21.87 17.18 9.15
C ILE A 54 -20.44 17.31 9.74
N LEU A 55 -20.22 16.94 11.01
CA LEU A 55 -18.93 17.11 11.70
C LEU A 55 -17.87 16.05 11.35
N GLU A 56 -18.25 14.79 11.10
CA GLU A 56 -17.31 13.74 10.64
C GLU A 56 -16.75 13.97 9.22
N ARG A 57 -17.20 15.03 8.53
CA ARG A 57 -16.82 15.31 7.13
C ARG A 57 -15.43 15.90 6.98
N PHE A 58 -14.89 16.56 8.01
CA PHE A 58 -13.57 17.20 7.96
C PHE A 58 -12.42 16.29 8.45
N VAL A 59 -12.75 15.19 9.13
CA VAL A 59 -11.74 14.21 9.54
C VAL A 59 -11.35 13.34 8.33
N PRO A 60 -10.05 13.28 7.95
CA PRO A 60 -9.61 12.35 6.91
C PRO A 60 -9.95 10.92 7.36
N SER A 61 -10.83 10.25 6.61
CA SER A 61 -11.26 8.89 6.94
C SER A 61 -10.59 7.88 6.04
N THR A 62 -10.01 6.85 6.64
CA THR A 62 -9.43 5.70 5.96
C THR A 62 -10.46 4.61 5.64
N ARG A 63 -11.72 4.77 6.08
CA ARG A 63 -12.77 3.75 5.95
C ARG A 63 -13.04 3.35 4.50
N TRP A 64 -12.85 4.28 3.56
CA TRP A 64 -13.03 3.99 2.15
C TRP A 64 -11.97 3.05 1.58
N ILE A 65 -10.76 3.06 2.14
CA ILE A 65 -9.67 2.15 1.75
C ILE A 65 -10.04 0.73 2.15
N VAL A 66 -10.49 0.56 3.40
CA VAL A 66 -10.90 -0.73 3.93
C VAL A 66 -12.07 -1.27 3.11
N LYS A 67 -13.02 -0.40 2.74
CA LYS A 67 -14.14 -0.77 1.87
C LYS A 67 -13.67 -1.19 0.48
N SER A 68 -12.74 -0.46 -0.14
CA SER A 68 -12.22 -0.83 -1.47
C SER A 68 -11.42 -2.12 -1.46
N VAL A 69 -10.71 -2.43 -0.39
CA VAL A 69 -9.95 -3.68 -0.25
C VAL A 69 -10.87 -4.89 -0.01
N ARG A 70 -12.02 -4.69 0.64
CA ARG A 70 -13.01 -5.76 0.89
C ARG A 70 -13.93 -6.03 -0.30
N CYS A 71 -13.87 -5.20 -1.34
CA CYS A 71 -14.69 -5.34 -2.53
C CYS A 71 -14.37 -6.67 -3.23
N THR A 72 -15.39 -7.49 -3.49
CA THR A 72 -15.19 -8.80 -4.15
C THR A 72 -15.11 -8.64 -5.67
N GLU A 73 -14.55 -9.64 -6.36
CA GLU A 73 -14.49 -9.62 -7.82
C GLU A 73 -15.88 -9.64 -8.45
N ASP A 74 -16.85 -10.34 -7.85
CA ASP A 74 -18.25 -10.36 -8.33
C ASP A 74 -18.90 -8.98 -8.22
N GLU A 75 -18.62 -8.24 -7.13
CA GLU A 75 -19.07 -6.86 -6.98
C GLU A 75 -18.44 -5.95 -8.03
N ILE A 76 -17.14 -6.10 -8.30
CA ILE A 76 -16.44 -5.34 -9.35
C ILE A 76 -17.02 -5.67 -10.72
N LEU A 77 -17.30 -6.95 -11.01
CA LEU A 77 -17.89 -7.39 -12.27
C LEU A 77 -19.28 -6.79 -12.47
N ALA A 78 -20.11 -6.79 -11.42
CA ALA A 78 -21.47 -6.29 -11.46
C ALA A 78 -21.53 -4.76 -11.63
N ILE A 79 -20.59 -4.01 -11.03
CA ILE A 79 -20.60 -2.54 -11.00
C ILE A 79 -19.78 -1.93 -12.14
N ALA A 80 -18.62 -2.50 -12.44
CA ALA A 80 -17.60 -1.92 -13.30
C ALA A 80 -17.26 -2.76 -14.55
N GLY A 81 -17.71 -4.02 -14.62
CA GLY A 81 -17.53 -4.88 -15.79
C GLY A 81 -16.23 -5.71 -15.78
N LEU A 82 -16.01 -6.44 -16.87
CA LEU A 82 -14.94 -7.43 -16.98
C LEU A 82 -13.54 -6.80 -17.06
N ASP A 83 -13.40 -5.67 -17.76
CA ASP A 83 -12.15 -4.95 -17.90
C ASP A 83 -11.61 -4.49 -16.54
N ALA A 84 -12.49 -4.02 -15.65
CA ALA A 84 -12.14 -3.64 -14.29
C ALA A 84 -11.63 -4.84 -13.47
N VAL A 85 -12.25 -6.02 -13.60
CA VAL A 85 -11.79 -7.25 -12.94
C VAL A 85 -10.42 -7.66 -13.44
N VAL A 86 -10.21 -7.66 -14.76
CA VAL A 86 -8.90 -7.99 -15.36
C VAL A 86 -7.82 -7.02 -14.91
N PHE A 87 -8.12 -5.72 -14.88
CA PHE A 87 -7.20 -4.70 -14.37
C PHE A 87 -6.85 -4.93 -12.89
N ASN A 88 -7.84 -5.22 -12.05
CA ASN A 88 -7.62 -5.55 -10.64
C ASN A 88 -6.71 -6.78 -10.48
N ARG A 89 -6.93 -7.84 -11.27
CA ARG A 89 -6.08 -9.04 -11.28
C ARG A 89 -4.63 -8.74 -11.67
N ILE A 90 -4.42 -7.90 -12.66
CA ILE A 90 -3.08 -7.46 -13.07
C ILE A 90 -2.38 -6.74 -11.90
N LEU A 91 -3.08 -5.87 -11.17
CA LEU A 91 -2.52 -5.17 -10.01
C LEU A 91 -2.18 -6.14 -8.87
N VAL A 92 -3.11 -7.02 -8.51
CA VAL A 92 -2.89 -8.02 -7.45
C VAL A 92 -1.70 -8.92 -7.78
N PHE A 93 -1.62 -9.40 -9.03
CA PHE A 93 -0.52 -10.23 -9.49
C PHE A 93 0.83 -9.49 -9.40
N ARG A 94 0.89 -8.23 -9.84
CA ARG A 94 2.12 -7.41 -9.74
C ARG A 94 2.54 -7.19 -8.29
N CYS A 95 1.60 -6.88 -7.39
CA CYS A 95 1.88 -6.70 -5.97
C CYS A 95 2.39 -7.98 -5.31
N ALA A 96 1.73 -9.12 -5.57
CA ALA A 96 2.16 -10.42 -5.06
C ALA A 96 3.57 -10.79 -5.54
N HIS A 97 3.86 -10.54 -6.82
CA HIS A 97 5.18 -10.79 -7.40
C HIS A 97 6.28 -9.91 -6.77
N LEU A 98 6.03 -8.62 -6.58
CA LEU A 98 6.98 -7.71 -5.90
C LEU A 98 7.21 -8.11 -4.45
N TYR A 99 6.16 -8.49 -3.73
CA TYR A 99 6.26 -8.98 -2.37
C TYR A 99 7.13 -10.24 -2.30
N PHE A 100 6.89 -11.21 -3.19
CA PHE A 100 7.67 -12.43 -3.27
C PHE A 100 9.16 -12.16 -3.53
N ILE A 101 9.48 -11.29 -4.50
CA ILE A 101 10.86 -10.89 -4.79
C ILE A 101 11.51 -10.24 -3.56
N THR A 102 10.82 -9.32 -2.91
CA THR A 102 11.36 -8.60 -1.74
C THR A 102 11.61 -9.54 -0.58
N LEU A 103 10.67 -10.46 -0.31
CA LEU A 103 10.80 -11.49 0.72
C LEU A 103 11.97 -12.44 0.41
N TRP A 104 12.08 -12.90 -0.84
CA TRP A 104 13.19 -13.75 -1.29
C TRP A 104 14.54 -13.07 -1.07
N ARG A 105 14.66 -11.79 -1.45
CA ARG A 105 15.89 -11.00 -1.26
C ARG A 105 16.23 -10.84 0.22
N PHE A 106 15.23 -10.66 1.07
CA PHE A 106 15.43 -10.57 2.52
C PHE A 106 15.91 -11.90 3.10
N CYS A 107 15.25 -13.02 2.79
CA CYS A 107 15.62 -14.35 3.27
C CYS A 107 17.02 -14.78 2.80
N SER A 108 17.34 -14.58 1.52
CA SER A 108 18.68 -14.89 0.99
C SER A 108 19.78 -14.04 1.64
N GLY A 109 19.53 -12.75 1.84
CA GLY A 109 20.46 -11.86 2.54
C GLY A 109 20.68 -12.25 4.02
N LEU A 110 19.62 -12.68 4.71
CA LEU A 110 19.72 -13.17 6.08
C LEU A 110 20.49 -14.49 6.15
N LEU A 111 20.20 -15.45 5.26
CA LEU A 111 20.90 -16.73 5.17
C LEU A 111 22.40 -16.52 4.96
N LEU A 112 22.78 -15.64 4.01
CA LEU A 112 24.18 -15.33 3.75
C LEU A 112 24.87 -14.78 4.99
N LYS A 113 24.24 -13.85 5.73
CA LYS A 113 24.79 -13.33 6.98
C LYS A 113 25.01 -14.43 8.02
N VAL A 114 24.04 -15.33 8.20
CA VAL A 114 24.15 -16.46 9.14
C VAL A 114 25.30 -17.39 8.75
N VAL A 115 25.41 -17.76 7.46
CA VAL A 115 26.47 -18.63 6.96
C VAL A 115 27.85 -18.00 7.18
N VAL A 116 28.00 -16.70 6.88
CA VAL A 116 29.26 -15.97 7.12
C VAL A 116 29.64 -15.98 8.60
N GLU A 117 28.68 -15.80 9.50
CA GLU A 117 28.95 -15.77 10.94
C GLU A 117 29.31 -17.16 11.48
N ILE A 118 28.64 -18.23 11.01
CA ILE A 118 29.01 -19.62 11.32
C ILE A 118 30.42 -19.94 10.84
N LEU A 119 30.77 -19.53 9.62
CA LEU A 119 32.11 -19.76 9.06
C LEU A 119 33.19 -19.04 9.87
N LYS A 120 32.94 -17.79 10.29
CA LYS A 120 33.86 -17.06 11.19
C LYS A 120 34.06 -17.80 12.51
N LEU A 121 32.98 -18.27 13.13
CA LEU A 121 33.06 -19.03 14.38
C LEU A 121 33.83 -20.34 14.20
N PHE A 122 33.62 -21.04 13.09
CA PHE A 122 34.35 -22.26 12.75
C PHE A 122 35.84 -22.00 12.57
N VAL A 123 36.22 -20.93 11.85
CA VAL A 123 37.62 -20.52 11.66
C VAL A 123 38.27 -20.12 12.98
N LEU A 124 37.57 -19.38 13.85
CA LEU A 124 38.08 -19.00 15.17
C LEU A 124 38.27 -20.22 16.09
N SER A 125 37.36 -21.19 16.03
CA SER A 125 37.44 -22.44 16.78
C SER A 125 38.65 -23.28 16.34
N HIS A 126 38.84 -23.47 15.02
CA HIS A 126 39.97 -24.25 14.51
C HIS A 126 41.32 -23.51 14.58
N GLY A 127 41.34 -22.18 14.45
CA GLY A 127 42.56 -21.38 14.60
C GLY A 127 43.14 -21.39 16.02
N SER A 128 42.31 -21.65 17.05
CA SER A 128 42.74 -21.76 18.44
C SER A 128 43.34 -23.13 18.81
N ILE A 129 43.19 -24.15 17.96
CA ILE A 129 43.61 -25.53 18.25
C ILE A 129 45.06 -25.80 17.77
N SER A 130 45.69 -24.88 17.02
CA SER A 130 47.00 -25.11 16.37
C SER A 130 48.24 -24.61 17.15
N PHE A 131 48.11 -24.24 18.42
CA PHE A 131 49.25 -23.90 19.30
C PHE A 131 49.18 -24.69 20.60
N ASN A 132 49.66 -25.94 20.58
CA ASN A 132 50.18 -26.65 21.75
C ASN A 132 51.16 -27.73 21.29
#